data_AF-A0A8S4R3Q7-F1
#
_entry.id   AF-A0A8S4R3Q7-F1
#
_cell.length_a   1.000
_cell.length_b   1.000
_cell.length_c   1.000
_cell.angle_alpha   90.00
_cell.angle_beta   90.00
_cell.angle_gamma   90.00
#
_symmetry.space_group_name_H-M   'P 1'
#
loop_
_entity.id
_entity.type
_entity.pdbx_description
1 polymer ?
#
loop_
_entity_poly.entity_id
_entity_poly.type
_entity_poly.pdbx_seq_one_letter_code
_entity_poly.pdbx_strand_id
1 'polypeptide(L)' 'TKQMKRKKSTDDVRSPLGGEGSMTSEEGEELGRRKKARTTFTGRQIFELEKLFEVKKYLSSGERADMAKLLNVTETQ' A
#
# COMPACT_ATOMS: atom_id res chain seq x y z
N THR A 1 56.67 -3.37 -17.39
CA THR A 1 56.63 -2.97 -15.97
C THR A 1 55.28 -3.36 -15.39
N LYS A 2 55.25 -4.22 -14.36
CA LYS A 2 54.04 -4.84 -13.80
C LYS A 2 53.12 -3.80 -13.15
N GLN A 3 51.83 -3.82 -13.50
CA GLN A 3 50.79 -3.12 -12.76
C GLN A 3 50.52 -3.80 -11.41
N MET A 4 50.45 -3.01 -10.35
CA MET A 4 50.17 -3.46 -8.99
C MET A 4 48.65 -3.51 -8.76
N LYS A 5 48.11 -4.71 -8.47
CA LYS A 5 46.73 -4.89 -8.02
C LYS A 5 46.65 -4.62 -6.51
N ARG A 6 45.86 -3.63 -6.09
CA ARG A 6 45.46 -3.46 -4.68
C ARG A 6 44.05 -4.00 -4.50
N LYS A 7 43.93 -5.10 -3.74
CA LYS A 7 42.68 -5.60 -3.17
C LYS A 7 42.29 -4.68 -2.00
N LYS A 8 41.01 -4.29 -1.90
CA LYS A 8 40.41 -3.86 -0.64
C LYS A 8 38.97 -4.38 -0.59
N SER A 9 38.81 -5.43 0.20
CA SER A 9 37.54 -5.95 0.71
C SER A 9 36.95 -4.96 1.71
N THR A 10 35.65 -4.74 1.63
CA THR A 10 34.81 -4.19 2.71
C THR A 10 33.52 -5.00 2.65
N ASP A 11 33.45 -5.94 3.60
CA ASP A 11 32.22 -6.54 4.07
C ASP A 11 31.50 -5.48 4.91
N ASP A 12 30.37 -4.96 4.42
CA ASP A 12 29.45 -4.18 5.23
C ASP A 12 28.02 -4.69 4.99
N VAL A 13 27.48 -5.25 6.08
CA VAL A 13 26.22 -5.98 6.21
C VAL A 13 25.05 -5.07 5.86
N ARG A 14 24.42 -5.31 4.70
CA ARG A 14 23.16 -4.67 4.34
C ARG A 14 21.99 -5.48 4.91
N SER A 15 21.68 -5.25 6.18
CA SER A 15 20.39 -5.69 6.75
C SER A 15 19.29 -4.75 6.27
N PRO A 16 18.30 -5.20 5.48
CA PRO A 16 17.11 -4.41 5.22
C PRO A 16 16.20 -4.58 6.44
N LEU A 17 16.10 -3.55 7.28
CA LEU A 17 15.01 -3.44 8.24
C LEU A 17 13.71 -3.31 7.45
N GLY A 18 13.05 -4.45 7.24
CA GLY A 18 11.73 -4.53 6.65
C GLY A 18 10.75 -3.82 7.58
N GLY A 19 10.15 -2.73 7.09
CA GLY A 19 9.10 -2.01 7.79
C GLY A 19 7.94 -2.95 8.10
N GLU A 20 7.54 -2.96 9.38
CA GLU A 20 6.28 -3.49 9.85
C GLU A 20 5.13 -2.67 9.24
N GLY A 21 4.75 -3.03 8.02
CA GLY A 21 3.44 -2.73 7.49
C GLY A 21 2.50 -3.84 7.92
N SER A 22 1.72 -3.59 8.98
CA SER A 22 0.54 -4.39 9.31
C SER A 22 -0.33 -4.52 8.06
N MET A 23 -0.29 -5.69 7.41
CA MET A 23 -1.11 -6.02 6.26
C MET A 23 -2.26 -6.91 6.74
N THR A 24 -3.36 -6.27 7.16
CA THR A 24 -4.66 -6.95 7.20
C THR A 24 -5.20 -6.95 5.78
N SER A 25 -5.01 -8.05 5.07
CA SER A 25 -5.79 -8.36 3.86
C SER A 25 -5.93 -9.87 3.82
N GLU A 26 -7.09 -10.33 4.24
CA GLU A 26 -7.54 -11.71 4.10
C GLU A 26 -7.87 -11.98 2.62
N GLU A 27 -7.58 -13.22 2.22
CA GLU A 27 -7.80 -13.88 0.91
C GLU A 27 -6.87 -13.54 -0.26
N GLY A 28 -6.09 -14.56 -0.66
CA GLY A 28 -5.50 -14.82 -1.99
C GLY A 28 -4.56 -13.73 -2.53
N GLU A 29 -3.30 -13.95 -2.85
CA GLU A 29 -2.73 -14.99 -3.69
C GLU A 29 -1.21 -14.98 -3.44
N GLU A 30 -0.66 -16.13 -3.04
CA GLU A 30 0.78 -16.39 -2.97
C GLU A 30 1.34 -16.62 -4.38
N LEU A 31 1.33 -15.60 -5.24
CA LEU A 31 1.93 -15.67 -6.58
C LEU A 31 2.68 -14.37 -6.88
N GLY A 32 3.89 -14.27 -6.31
CA GLY A 32 4.98 -13.43 -6.82
C GLY A 32 4.66 -11.95 -7.02
N ARG A 33 4.58 -11.16 -5.93
CA ARG A 33 4.66 -9.67 -5.90
C ARG A 33 3.96 -8.95 -7.07
N ARG A 34 2.78 -9.40 -7.49
CA ARG A 34 1.97 -8.70 -8.49
C ARG A 34 1.52 -7.38 -7.84
N LYS A 35 1.85 -6.26 -8.47
CA LYS A 35 1.41 -4.94 -7.99
C LYS A 35 -0.12 -4.93 -8.01
N LYS A 36 -0.74 -4.46 -6.92
CA LYS A 36 -2.18 -4.21 -6.90
C LYS A 36 -2.49 -3.22 -8.02
N ALA A 37 -3.43 -3.59 -8.89
CA ALA A 37 -3.88 -2.69 -9.94
C ALA A 37 -4.53 -1.45 -9.29
N ARG A 38 -4.40 -0.29 -9.94
CA ARG A 38 -5.07 0.92 -9.48
C ARG A 38 -6.59 0.72 -9.58
N THR A 39 -7.29 1.10 -8.53
CA THR A 39 -8.74 1.08 -8.46
C THR A 39 -9.33 2.23 -9.27
N THR A 40 -10.48 1.97 -9.91
CA THR A 40 -11.28 2.99 -10.60
C THR A 40 -12.68 2.98 -10.01
N PHE A 41 -13.10 4.12 -9.46
CA PHE A 41 -14.44 4.29 -8.90
C PHE A 41 -15.44 4.70 -9.99
N THR A 42 -16.67 4.25 -9.84
CA THR A 42 -17.80 4.75 -10.64
C THR A 42 -18.12 6.21 -10.28
N GLY A 43 -18.77 6.95 -11.18
CA GLY A 43 -19.16 8.34 -10.91
C GLY A 43 -20.04 8.49 -9.67
N ARG A 44 -20.92 7.52 -9.39
CA ARG A 44 -21.72 7.50 -8.16
C ARG A 44 -20.87 7.37 -6.90
N GLN A 45 -19.87 6.48 -6.92
CA GLN A 45 -18.97 6.29 -5.78
C GLN A 45 -18.16 7.56 -5.50
N ILE A 46 -17.61 8.20 -6.55
CA ILE A 46 -16.88 9.46 -6.42
C ILE A 46 -17.76 10.55 -5.80
N PHE A 47 -18.99 10.70 -6.29
CA PHE A 47 -19.93 11.70 -5.78
C PHE A 47 -20.22 11.54 -4.27
N GLU A 48 -20.50 10.32 -3.80
CA GLU A 48 -20.77 10.08 -2.39
C GLU A 48 -19.51 10.33 -1.52
N LEU A 49 -18.32 9.96 -2.03
CA LEU A 49 -17.05 10.25 -1.35
C LEU A 49 -16.80 11.76 -1.24
N GLU A 50 -17.01 12.51 -2.33
CA GLU A 50 -16.85 13.97 -2.35
C GLU A 50 -17.82 14.66 -1.40
N LYS A 51 -19.10 14.26 -1.43
CA LYS A 51 -20.15 14.78 -0.55
C LYS A 51 -19.81 14.56 0.92
N LEU A 52 -19.35 13.36 1.29
CA LEU A 52 -18.96 13.10 2.67
C LEU A 52 -17.67 13.85 3.04
N PHE A 53 -16.71 13.95 2.11
CA PHE A 53 -15.47 14.67 2.32
C PHE A 53 -15.69 16.17 2.53
N GLU A 54 -16.72 16.76 1.93
CA GLU A 54 -17.11 18.14 2.20
C GLU A 54 -17.46 18.36 3.68
N VAL A 55 -18.22 17.43 4.27
CA VAL A 55 -18.64 17.47 5.67
C VAL A 55 -17.52 17.08 6.62
N LYS A 56 -16.74 16.05 6.28
CA LYS A 56 -15.71 15.47 7.16
C LYS A 56 -14.50 15.01 6.35
N LYS A 57 -13.38 15.71 6.52
CA LYS A 57 -12.12 15.47 5.79
C LYS A 57 -11.43 14.16 6.16
N TYR A 58 -11.66 13.68 7.39
CA TYR A 58 -11.01 12.49 7.92
C TYR A 58 -12.04 11.63 8.66
N LEU A 59 -12.16 10.39 8.23
CA LEU A 59 -13.02 9.38 8.85
C LEU A 59 -12.19 8.54 9.82
N SER A 60 -12.79 8.13 10.93
CA SER A 60 -12.25 7.07 11.78
C SER A 60 -12.28 5.72 11.06
N SER A 61 -11.53 4.72 11.56
CA SER A 61 -11.48 3.39 10.94
C SER A 61 -12.87 2.75 10.80
N GLY A 62 -13.74 2.89 11.82
CA GLY A 62 -15.11 2.38 11.75
C GLY A 62 -15.94 3.07 10.68
N GLU A 63 -15.87 4.40 10.60
CA GLU A 63 -16.59 5.16 9.58
C GLU A 63 -16.11 4.84 8.16
N ARG A 64 -14.80 4.57 7.98
CA ARG A 64 -14.28 4.09 6.70
C ARG A 64 -14.82 2.71 6.34
N ALA A 65 -14.84 1.77 7.28
CA ALA A 65 -15.39 0.43 7.04
C ALA A 65 -16.86 0.49 6.63
N ASP A 66 -17.66 1.37 7.23
CA ASP A 66 -19.07 1.54 6.89
C ASP A 66 -19.27 2.22 5.53
N MET A 67 -18.42 3.20 5.18
CA MET A 67 -18.43 3.78 3.83
C MET A 67 -18.00 2.78 2.76
N ALA A 68 -17.00 1.94 3.05
CA ALA A 68 -16.57 0.90 2.13
C ALA A 68 -17.71 -0.09 1.82
N LYS A 69 -18.44 -0.54 2.85
CA LYS A 69 -19.65 -1.37 2.70
C LYS A 69 -20.72 -0.65 1.88
N LEU A 70 -21.02 0.62 2.16
CA LEU A 70 -22.05 1.39 1.43
C LEU A 70 -21.73 1.52 -0.07
N LEU A 71 -20.45 1.66 -0.39
CA LEU A 71 -19.96 1.82 -1.76
C LEU A 71 -19.64 0.49 -2.46
N ASN A 72 -19.78 -0.65 -1.76
CA ASN A 72 -19.38 -1.98 -2.21
C ASN A 72 -17.91 -2.03 -2.67
N VAL A 73 -17.02 -1.41 -1.89
CA VAL A 73 -15.57 -1.41 -2.08
C VAL A 73 -14.89 -1.94 -0.82
N THR A 74 -13.63 -2.35 -0.91
CA THR A 74 -12.88 -2.73 0.31
C THR A 74 -12.36 -1.48 1.01
N GLU A 75 -12.17 -1.52 2.33
CA GLU A 75 -11.66 -0.38 3.11
C GLU A 75 -10.31 0.16 2.59
N THR A 76 -9.51 -0.72 1.96
CA THR A 76 -8.15 -0.43 1.51
C THR A 76 -8.02 0.04 0.06
N GLN A 77 -9.12 0.18 -0.70
CA GLN A 77 -9.12 0.59 -2.12
C GLN A 77 -9.12 2.11 -2.31
#